data_AF-A0A7X9BX84-F1
#
_entry.id   AF-A0A7X9BX84-F1
#
_cell.length_a   1.000
_cell.length_b   1.000
_cell.length_c   1.000
_cell.angle_alpha   90.00
_cell.angle_beta   90.00
_cell.angle_gamma   90.00
#
_symmetry.space_group_name_H-M   'P 1'
#
loop_
_entity.id
_entity.type
_entity.pdbx_description
1 polymer ?
#
loop_
_entity_poly.entity_id
_entity_poly.type
_entity_poly.pdbx_seq_one_letter_code
_entity_poly.pdbx_strand_id
1 'polypeptide(L)'
;MKNCDVFETIRNVEIRKSSAKDNFLKLSNDLVDSNLTKGTYLMKVGLRQVTDEVEIFPNDNKTNILFLKEKVLDSLSLPEGIRLNLKCDGENLILGPLIGVFISHNKIEKLLDGYWDSVYWRFQNWGAEKGGLVYFFDYSGIDWEEKKVDGYYWNDNRDWSKCTYPLPEVIYDRCFGKNSRDVALKLRENIANQNLPIRVFNQVVKITKKETYEHLVKYPRIKNHVPFFSPYSSEKLIQMLHQMDSVYIKPVSLYKGQGVLRVKKKDKKFIIEFPGEESNERKVCQDLPSLLRELDQILLPDHEYVLQESIQLASFLG
;
A
#
# COMPACT_ATOMS: atom_id res chain seq x y z
N MET A 1 26.00 35.73 -13.68
CA MET A 1 24.95 34.68 -13.74
C MET A 1 25.55 33.42 -13.13
N LYS A 2 25.11 33.03 -11.93
CA LYS A 2 25.55 31.77 -11.30
C LYS A 2 24.71 30.64 -11.89
N ASN A 3 25.37 29.64 -12.49
CA ASN A 3 24.72 28.41 -12.93
C ASN A 3 24.15 27.70 -11.70
N CYS A 4 22.83 27.60 -11.60
CA CYS A 4 22.07 27.10 -10.44
C CYS A 4 21.43 25.72 -10.71
N ASP A 5 22.09 24.83 -11.47
CA ASP A 5 21.45 23.60 -11.95
C ASP A 5 21.97 22.29 -11.33
N VAL A 6 22.71 22.34 -10.22
CA VAL A 6 23.06 21.13 -9.46
C VAL A 6 22.39 21.18 -8.10
N PHE A 7 21.24 20.50 -8.00
CA PHE A 7 20.58 20.28 -6.71
C PHE A 7 21.49 19.45 -5.82
N GLU A 8 21.89 20.02 -4.69
CA GLU A 8 22.69 19.30 -3.72
C GLU A 8 21.77 18.50 -2.80
N THR A 9 21.90 17.18 -2.85
CA THR A 9 21.19 16.27 -1.93
C THR A 9 22.17 15.73 -0.92
N ILE A 10 22.06 16.23 0.31
CA ILE A 10 22.81 15.71 1.46
C ILE A 10 22.07 14.47 1.95
N ARG A 11 22.77 13.34 1.97
CA ARG A 11 22.17 12.06 2.37
C ARG A 11 22.26 11.83 3.87
N ASN A 12 21.30 11.09 4.40
CA ASN A 12 21.30 10.57 5.76
C ASN A 12 21.53 11.64 6.84
N VAL A 13 20.82 12.77 6.73
CA VAL A 13 20.80 13.83 7.75
C VAL A 13 19.96 13.37 8.93
N GLU A 14 20.59 13.23 10.08
CA GLU A 14 19.90 12.92 11.34
C GLU A 14 19.25 14.17 11.91
N ILE A 15 17.97 14.07 12.27
CA ILE A 15 17.22 15.18 12.86
C ILE A 15 17.30 15.08 14.37
N ARG A 16 17.74 16.16 15.03
CA ARG A 16 17.85 16.24 16.49
C ARG A 16 17.18 17.50 17.03
N LYS A 17 16.69 17.41 18.27
CA LYS A 17 16.26 18.59 19.00
C LYS A 17 17.49 19.40 19.41
N SER A 18 17.45 20.70 19.14
CA SER A 18 18.50 21.62 19.52
C SER A 18 18.40 21.93 21.02
N SER A 19 19.53 21.83 21.74
CA SER A 19 19.66 22.32 23.11
C SER A 19 19.92 23.83 23.15
N ALA A 20 20.52 24.37 22.08
CA ALA A 20 20.57 25.80 21.81
C ALA A 20 19.20 26.23 21.26
N LYS A 21 18.80 27.48 21.46
CA LYS A 21 17.49 27.98 20.96
C LYS A 21 17.48 28.23 19.44
N ASP A 22 18.49 27.76 18.73
CA ASP A 22 18.79 28.03 17.33
C ASP A 22 18.76 26.74 16.50
N ASN A 23 18.50 26.88 15.20
CA ASN A 23 18.60 25.77 14.25
C ASN A 23 19.97 25.79 13.59
N PHE A 24 20.60 24.63 13.47
CA PHE A 24 21.89 24.54 12.79
C PHE A 24 22.13 23.18 12.14
N LEU A 25 22.77 23.21 10.98
CA LEU A 25 23.13 22.05 10.18
C LEU A 25 24.64 21.80 10.33
N LYS A 26 24.98 20.64 10.86
CA LYS A 26 26.35 20.12 10.94
C LYS A 26 26.61 19.20 9.76
N LEU A 27 27.50 19.59 8.85
CA LEU A 27 27.82 18.84 7.63
C LEU A 27 29.18 18.17 7.73
N SER A 28 29.29 16.93 7.23
CA SER A 28 30.60 16.27 7.15
C SER A 28 31.59 17.10 6.34
N ASN A 29 32.87 17.11 6.72
CA ASN A 29 33.91 17.90 6.05
C ASN A 29 34.01 17.65 4.53
N ASP A 30 33.63 16.46 4.05
CA ASP A 30 33.57 16.12 2.62
C ASP A 30 32.45 16.85 1.84
N LEU A 31 31.57 17.58 2.53
CA LEU A 31 30.43 18.34 1.98
C LEU A 31 30.53 19.85 2.26
N VAL A 32 31.71 20.32 2.67
CA VAL A 32 31.95 21.73 3.03
C VAL A 32 31.94 22.66 1.80
N ASP A 33 32.10 22.11 0.59
CA ASP A 33 31.92 22.85 -0.67
C ASP A 33 30.45 22.96 -1.12
N SER A 34 29.50 22.62 -0.24
CA SER A 34 28.08 22.85 -0.48
C SER A 34 27.77 24.34 -0.58
N ASN A 35 26.85 24.73 -1.47
CA ASN A 35 26.43 26.14 -1.62
C ASN A 35 25.59 26.67 -0.42
N LEU A 36 25.52 25.90 0.67
CA LEU A 36 24.75 26.21 1.86
C LEU A 36 25.50 27.21 2.74
N THR A 37 24.89 28.37 2.95
CA THR A 37 25.40 29.39 3.87
C THR A 37 24.42 29.61 5.02
N LYS A 38 24.87 30.29 6.08
CA LYS A 38 23.94 30.83 7.08
C LYS A 38 22.87 31.68 6.37
N GLY A 39 21.62 31.51 6.76
CA GLY A 39 20.51 32.28 6.19
C GLY A 39 19.14 31.80 6.64
N THR A 40 18.13 32.49 6.15
CA THR A 40 16.73 32.12 6.33
C THR A 40 16.32 31.13 5.25
N TYR A 41 15.79 29.98 5.65
CA TYR A 41 15.35 28.93 4.75
C TYR A 41 13.88 28.58 4.99
N LEU A 42 13.17 28.25 3.91
CA LEU A 42 11.89 27.57 3.96
C LEU A 42 12.14 26.06 4.07
N MET A 43 12.01 25.53 5.28
CA MET A 43 12.11 24.10 5.55
C MET A 43 10.80 23.41 5.21
N LYS A 44 10.85 22.32 4.45
CA LYS A 44 9.70 21.55 3.96
C LYS A 44 9.85 20.08 4.29
N VAL A 45 8.78 19.44 4.75
CA VAL A 45 8.73 17.99 4.98
C VAL A 45 7.31 17.48 4.83
N GLY A 46 7.08 16.62 3.85
CA GLY A 46 5.72 16.29 3.42
C GLY A 46 4.95 17.55 3.04
N LEU A 47 3.74 17.70 3.57
CA LEU A 47 2.89 18.89 3.35
C LEU A 47 3.08 20.01 4.38
N ARG A 48 4.04 19.88 5.31
CA ARG A 48 4.31 20.91 6.32
C ARG A 48 5.57 21.69 5.96
N GLN A 49 5.55 22.98 6.33
CA GLN A 49 6.67 23.88 6.08
C GLN A 49 6.78 24.95 7.16
N VAL A 50 7.99 25.44 7.38
CA VAL A 50 8.27 26.55 8.30
C VAL A 50 9.51 27.32 7.83
N THR A 51 9.45 28.65 7.94
CA THR A 51 10.58 29.52 7.63
C THR A 51 11.31 29.87 8.90
N ASP A 52 12.62 29.62 8.94
CA ASP A 52 13.45 30.00 10.08
C ASP A 52 14.93 30.16 9.66
N GLU A 53 15.75 30.72 10.54
CA GLU A 53 17.18 30.84 10.32
C GLU A 53 17.88 29.52 10.61
N VAL A 54 18.85 29.14 9.76
CA VAL A 54 19.68 27.96 9.92
C VAL A 54 21.15 28.36 9.78
N GLU A 55 21.93 28.06 10.82
CA GLU A 55 23.38 28.20 10.77
C GLU A 55 24.05 26.93 10.22
N ILE A 56 25.15 27.08 9.48
CA ILE A 56 25.85 25.95 8.87
C ILE A 56 27.22 25.81 9.53
N PHE A 57 27.53 24.62 10.03
CA PHE A 57 28.81 24.32 10.68
C PHE A 57 29.46 23.07 10.07
N PRO A 58 30.79 23.04 9.96
CA PRO A 58 31.50 21.81 9.65
C PRO A 58 31.36 20.80 10.79
N ASN A 59 31.46 19.53 10.46
CA ASN A 59 31.41 18.40 11.37
C ASN A 59 32.51 17.41 11.03
N ASP A 60 33.46 17.27 11.94
CA ASP A 60 34.60 16.37 11.78
C ASP A 60 34.20 14.89 11.76
N ASN A 61 33.01 14.55 12.27
CA ASN A 61 32.56 13.18 12.50
C ASN A 61 31.92 12.46 11.29
N LYS A 62 32.22 12.85 10.03
CA LYS A 62 31.65 12.25 8.79
C LYS A 62 30.12 12.04 8.80
N THR A 63 29.40 12.82 9.61
CA THR A 63 27.95 12.67 9.83
C THR A 63 27.26 13.99 9.54
N ASN A 64 26.03 13.90 9.04
CA ASN A 64 25.19 15.06 8.78
C ASN A 64 24.09 15.10 9.84
N ILE A 65 23.97 16.22 10.56
CA ILE A 65 23.00 16.35 11.63
C ILE A 65 22.34 17.74 11.54
N LEU A 66 21.02 17.76 11.46
CA LEU A 66 20.23 18.99 11.50
C LEU A 66 19.61 19.10 12.90
N PHE A 67 20.08 20.08 13.66
CA PHE A 67 19.52 20.44 14.95
C PHE A 67 18.43 21.49 14.75
N LEU A 68 17.23 21.21 15.23
CA LEU A 68 16.07 22.09 15.11
C LEU A 68 15.55 22.44 16.50
N LYS A 69 15.20 23.72 16.71
CA LYS A 69 14.53 24.13 17.94
C LYS A 69 13.13 23.49 18.04
N GLU A 70 12.65 23.28 19.25
CA GLU A 70 11.38 22.58 19.54
C GLU A 70 10.20 23.11 18.70
N LYS A 71 10.01 24.43 18.68
CA LYS A 71 8.94 25.06 17.89
C LYS A 71 9.00 24.72 16.40
N VAL A 72 10.20 24.54 15.83
CA VAL A 72 10.37 24.17 14.40
C VAL A 72 10.03 22.69 14.20
N LEU A 73 10.48 21.80 15.09
CA LEU A 73 10.09 20.38 15.06
C LEU A 73 8.57 20.21 15.15
N ASP A 74 7.93 20.91 16.08
CA ASP A 74 6.47 20.90 16.27
C ASP A 74 5.75 21.41 15.03
N SER A 75 6.24 22.53 14.45
CA SER A 75 5.69 23.12 13.23
C SER A 75 5.82 22.20 12.02
N LEU A 76 6.84 21.34 11.97
CA LEU A 76 7.04 20.35 10.92
C LEU A 76 6.38 19.00 11.24
N SER A 77 5.91 18.79 12.48
CA SER A 77 5.44 17.49 12.99
C SER A 77 6.46 16.37 12.77
N LEU A 78 7.74 16.68 13.00
CA LEU A 78 8.84 15.76 12.72
C LEU A 78 9.40 15.20 14.03
N PRO A 79 9.43 13.87 14.23
CA PRO A 79 10.05 13.30 15.41
C PRO A 79 11.58 13.41 15.38
N GLU A 80 12.17 13.40 16.57
CA GLU A 80 13.62 13.32 16.76
C GLU A 80 14.15 11.91 16.42
N GLY A 81 15.42 11.84 16.02
CA GLY A 81 16.16 10.59 15.82
C GLY A 81 15.96 9.95 14.45
N ILE A 82 15.09 10.51 13.61
CA ILE A 82 14.92 10.04 12.23
C ILE A 82 16.07 10.52 11.35
N ARG A 83 16.36 9.75 10.29
CA ARG A 83 17.32 10.14 9.25
C ARG A 83 16.59 10.32 7.92
N LEU A 84 16.82 11.46 7.28
CA LEU A 84 16.24 11.82 5.99
C LEU A 84 17.32 12.37 5.05
N ASN A 85 17.08 12.36 3.75
CA ASN A 85 17.85 13.21 2.85
C ASN A 85 17.38 14.65 3.00
N LEU A 86 18.31 15.57 2.79
CA LEU A 86 18.06 17.00 2.72
C LEU A 86 18.44 17.49 1.34
N LYS A 87 17.46 17.96 0.58
CA LYS A 87 17.68 18.63 -0.70
C LYS A 87 17.67 20.13 -0.48
N CYS A 88 18.69 20.83 -0.97
CA CYS A 88 18.70 22.28 -1.04
C CYS A 88 18.32 22.76 -2.45
N ASP A 89 17.38 23.70 -2.52
CA ASP A 89 16.91 24.34 -3.75
C ASP A 89 16.76 25.85 -3.52
N GLY A 90 17.89 26.56 -3.64
CA GLY A 90 17.99 27.98 -3.28
C GLY A 90 17.66 28.20 -1.81
N GLU A 91 16.54 28.86 -1.54
CA GLU A 91 16.06 29.16 -0.18
C GLU A 91 15.23 28.01 0.43
N ASN A 92 15.08 26.88 -0.26
CA ASN A 92 14.32 25.73 0.24
C ASN A 92 15.23 24.65 0.81
N LEU A 93 14.87 24.14 1.99
CA LEU A 93 15.44 22.94 2.61
C LEU A 93 14.37 21.86 2.66
N ILE A 94 14.46 20.85 1.80
CA ILE A 94 13.44 19.82 1.63
C ILE A 94 13.93 18.52 2.27
N LEU A 95 13.25 18.09 3.33
CA LEU A 95 13.51 16.84 4.05
C LEU A 95 12.62 15.73 3.51
N GLY A 96 13.21 14.60 3.14
CA GLY A 96 12.45 13.45 2.66
C GLY A 96 13.29 12.44 1.85
N PRO A 97 12.63 11.53 1.11
CA PRO A 97 11.18 11.48 0.87
C PRO A 97 10.39 10.93 2.06
N LEU A 98 9.13 11.37 2.19
CA LEU A 98 8.13 10.74 3.06
C LEU A 98 7.16 9.91 2.24
N ILE A 99 6.97 8.65 2.63
CA ILE A 99 6.00 7.75 2.01
C ILE A 99 5.05 7.25 3.09
N GLY A 100 3.79 7.62 2.97
CA GLY A 100 2.75 7.04 3.82
C GLY A 100 2.18 5.77 3.20
N VAL A 101 2.13 4.68 3.96
CA VAL A 101 1.45 3.46 3.55
C VAL A 101 0.07 3.45 4.19
N PHE A 102 -0.95 3.68 3.36
CA PHE A 102 -2.33 3.74 3.83
C PHE A 102 -2.87 2.33 4.03
N ILE A 103 -3.35 2.03 5.24
CA ILE A 103 -3.82 0.70 5.66
C ILE A 103 -5.18 0.80 6.35
N SER A 104 -5.84 -0.34 6.57
CA SER A 104 -7.14 -0.37 7.25
C SER A 104 -6.99 -0.18 8.76
N HIS A 105 -8.02 0.38 9.40
CA HIS A 105 -8.06 0.55 10.86
C HIS A 105 -7.81 -0.76 11.60
N ASN A 106 -8.50 -1.85 11.22
CA ASN A 106 -8.28 -3.16 11.80
C ASN A 106 -6.85 -3.68 11.65
N LYS A 107 -6.11 -3.20 10.63
CA LYS A 107 -4.68 -3.53 10.51
C LYS A 107 -3.87 -2.77 11.54
N ILE A 108 -4.16 -1.48 11.76
CA ILE A 108 -3.55 -0.65 12.81
C ILE A 108 -3.76 -1.28 14.19
N GLU A 109 -4.99 -1.67 14.54
CA GLU A 109 -5.29 -2.35 15.81
C GLU A 109 -4.41 -3.58 16.01
N LYS A 110 -4.28 -4.43 14.99
CA LYS A 110 -3.38 -5.60 15.05
C LYS A 110 -1.93 -5.21 15.28
N LEU A 111 -1.43 -4.16 14.61
CA LEU A 111 -0.05 -3.70 14.82
C LEU A 111 0.16 -3.29 16.28
N LEU A 112 -0.79 -2.56 16.86
CA LEU A 112 -0.76 -2.14 18.27
C LEU A 112 -0.91 -3.31 19.26
N ASP A 113 -1.55 -4.41 18.86
CA ASP A 113 -1.60 -5.66 19.61
C ASP A 113 -0.32 -6.51 19.46
N GLY A 114 0.76 -5.94 18.93
CA GLY A 114 2.06 -6.60 18.77
C GLY A 114 2.19 -7.45 17.50
N TYR A 115 1.27 -7.32 16.54
CA TYR A 115 1.39 -8.06 15.27
C TYR A 115 2.61 -7.59 14.47
N TRP A 116 3.52 -8.53 14.23
CA TRP A 116 4.64 -8.33 13.32
C TRP A 116 4.26 -8.53 11.86
N ASP A 117 4.60 -7.56 11.00
CA ASP A 117 4.43 -7.67 9.55
C ASP A 117 5.77 -7.51 8.82
N SER A 118 6.33 -8.64 8.36
CA SER A 118 7.60 -8.65 7.64
C SER A 118 7.62 -7.79 6.37
N VAL A 119 6.45 -7.57 5.73
CA VAL A 119 6.37 -6.73 4.53
C VAL A 119 6.48 -5.25 4.91
N TYR A 120 5.87 -4.87 6.03
CA TYR A 120 5.89 -3.48 6.50
C TYR A 120 7.28 -3.10 7.01
N TRP A 121 7.92 -4.00 7.75
CA TRP A 121 9.32 -3.83 8.14
C TRP A 121 10.25 -3.68 6.93
N ARG A 122 10.08 -4.50 5.88
CA ARG A 122 10.85 -4.37 4.63
C ARG A 122 10.65 -3.02 3.96
N PHE A 123 9.43 -2.47 3.97
CA PHE A 123 9.17 -1.14 3.42
C PHE A 123 9.91 -0.05 4.19
N GLN A 124 9.88 -0.10 5.52
CA GLN A 124 10.63 0.84 6.35
C GLN A 124 12.12 0.79 6.08
N ASN A 125 12.71 -0.42 6.02
CA ASN A 125 14.13 -0.57 5.72
C ASN A 125 14.51 -0.07 4.33
N TRP A 126 13.72 -0.40 3.31
CA TRP A 126 13.95 0.12 1.96
C TRP A 126 13.83 1.64 1.90
N GLY A 127 12.87 2.22 2.63
CA GLY A 127 12.77 3.67 2.78
C GLY A 127 14.03 4.26 3.40
N ALA A 128 14.45 3.71 4.54
CA ALA A 128 15.62 4.16 5.28
C ALA A 128 16.93 4.02 4.47
N GLU A 129 17.11 2.93 3.73
CA GLU A 129 18.24 2.73 2.81
C GLU A 129 18.31 3.80 1.70
N LYS A 130 17.18 4.41 1.36
CA LYS A 130 17.09 5.52 0.40
C LYS A 130 17.10 6.88 1.07
N GLY A 131 17.30 6.95 2.39
CA GLY A 131 17.25 8.19 3.17
C GLY A 131 15.85 8.79 3.23
N GLY A 132 14.81 7.97 3.17
CA GLY A 132 13.42 8.36 3.33
C GLY A 132 12.80 7.72 4.57
N LEU A 133 11.61 8.20 4.93
CA LEU A 133 10.82 7.65 6.02
C LEU A 133 9.52 7.06 5.47
N VAL A 134 9.24 5.83 5.89
CA VAL A 134 7.98 5.14 5.61
C VAL A 134 7.24 4.95 6.93
N TYR A 135 6.00 5.43 6.99
CA TYR A 135 5.10 5.20 8.12
C TYR A 135 3.74 4.71 7.63
N PHE A 136 3.05 3.98 8.49
CA PHE A 136 1.73 3.40 8.18
C PHE A 136 0.67 4.23 8.84
N PHE A 137 -0.48 4.43 8.20
CA PHE A 137 -1.57 5.22 8.77
C PHE A 137 -2.91 4.76 8.20
N ASP A 138 -4.00 5.10 8.87
CA ASP A 138 -5.35 4.91 8.38
C ASP A 138 -6.06 6.25 8.19
N TYR A 139 -7.32 6.20 7.75
CA TYR A 139 -8.08 7.41 7.42
C TYR A 139 -8.41 8.25 8.66
N SER A 140 -8.68 7.60 9.80
CA SER A 140 -9.06 8.27 11.05
C SER A 140 -7.93 9.05 11.69
N GLY A 141 -6.68 8.64 11.47
CA GLY A 141 -5.51 9.35 11.99
C GLY A 141 -5.18 10.65 11.27
N ILE A 142 -5.87 11.00 10.18
CA ILE A 142 -5.55 12.17 9.37
C ILE A 142 -6.21 13.42 9.94
N ASP A 143 -5.37 14.39 10.28
CA ASP A 143 -5.78 15.78 10.51
C ASP A 143 -5.60 16.57 9.21
N TRP A 144 -6.72 16.73 8.51
CA TRP A 144 -6.76 17.41 7.23
C TRP A 144 -6.53 18.91 7.33
N GLU A 145 -6.78 19.54 8.48
CA GLU A 145 -6.58 20.98 8.65
C GLU A 145 -5.09 21.26 8.87
N GLU A 146 -4.50 20.56 9.83
CA GLU A 146 -3.08 20.70 10.20
C GLU A 146 -2.11 19.97 9.25
N LYS A 147 -2.63 19.25 8.26
CA LYS A 147 -1.84 18.45 7.31
C LYS A 147 -0.85 17.52 8.02
N LYS A 148 -1.31 16.85 9.07
CA LYS A 148 -0.54 15.87 9.85
C LYS A 148 -1.35 14.58 9.99
N VAL A 149 -0.67 13.52 10.37
CA VAL A 149 -1.28 12.21 10.50
C VAL A 149 -0.65 11.42 11.62
N ASP A 150 -1.48 10.73 12.38
CA ASP A 150 -1.04 9.69 13.29
C ASP A 150 -0.52 8.51 12.47
N GLY A 151 0.80 8.38 12.45
CA GLY A 151 1.51 7.30 11.79
C GLY A 151 2.10 6.30 12.76
N TYR A 152 2.37 5.12 12.23
CA TYR A 152 2.88 3.99 12.98
C TYR A 152 4.18 3.54 12.34
N TYR A 153 5.18 3.30 13.18
CA TYR A 153 6.53 2.95 12.76
C TYR A 153 7.07 1.85 13.66
N TRP A 154 7.60 0.78 13.06
CA TRP A 154 8.32 -0.26 13.78
C TRP A 154 9.67 0.25 14.28
N ASN A 155 9.83 0.34 15.59
CA ASN A 155 11.01 0.92 16.24
C ASN A 155 12.09 -0.12 16.60
N ASP A 156 13.22 0.37 17.10
CA ASP A 156 14.38 -0.45 17.47
C ASP A 156 14.10 -1.38 18.67
N ASN A 157 13.10 -1.06 19.49
CA ASN A 157 12.63 -1.93 20.59
C ASN A 157 11.78 -3.09 20.09
N ARG A 158 11.65 -3.25 18.77
CA ARG A 158 10.83 -4.29 18.13
C ARG A 158 9.36 -4.17 18.51
N ASP A 159 8.83 -2.96 18.42
CA ASP A 159 7.43 -2.67 18.65
C ASP A 159 6.90 -1.59 17.69
N TRP A 160 5.58 -1.53 17.53
CA TRP A 160 4.90 -0.49 16.76
C TRP A 160 4.65 0.73 17.63
N SER A 161 5.41 1.80 17.39
CA SER A 161 5.16 3.10 18.03
C SER A 161 4.29 3.99 17.18
N LYS A 162 3.30 4.61 17.82
CA LYS A 162 2.53 5.72 17.28
C LYS A 162 3.34 7.01 17.39
N CYS A 163 3.37 7.80 16.33
CA CYS A 163 3.89 9.16 16.32
C CYS A 163 3.10 10.01 15.32
N THR A 164 3.09 11.33 15.50
CA THR A 164 2.46 12.24 14.56
C THR A 164 3.50 12.67 13.53
N TYR A 165 3.17 12.52 12.26
CA TYR A 165 4.01 12.89 11.11
C TYR A 165 3.31 13.95 10.26
N PRO A 166 4.01 14.78 9.47
CA PRO A 166 3.35 15.55 8.42
C PRO A 166 2.66 14.59 7.44
N LEU A 167 1.57 15.03 6.79
CA LEU A 167 0.99 14.29 5.68
C LEU A 167 2.03 14.14 4.55
N PRO A 168 2.16 12.96 3.93
CA PRO A 168 3.19 12.72 2.93
C PRO A 168 2.73 13.23 1.56
N GLU A 169 3.69 13.55 0.70
CA GLU A 169 3.43 13.86 -0.72
C GLU A 169 3.16 12.58 -1.54
N VAL A 170 3.56 11.42 -1.02
CA VAL A 170 3.36 10.12 -1.67
C VAL A 170 2.64 9.17 -0.71
N ILE A 171 1.48 8.68 -1.15
CA ILE A 171 0.74 7.63 -0.46
C ILE A 171 0.80 6.35 -1.29
N TYR A 172 1.20 5.25 -0.67
CA TYR A 172 1.00 3.91 -1.21
C TYR A 172 -0.25 3.28 -0.60
N ASP A 173 -1.31 3.15 -1.40
CA ASP A 173 -2.56 2.58 -0.91
C ASP A 173 -2.47 1.06 -0.77
N ARG A 174 -2.53 0.59 0.47
CA ARG A 174 -2.65 -0.83 0.85
C ARG A 174 -3.81 -1.05 1.81
N CYS A 175 -4.84 -0.20 1.76
CA CYS A 175 -6.03 -0.37 2.57
C CYS A 175 -6.79 -1.58 2.06
N PHE A 176 -6.56 -2.73 2.69
CA PHE A 176 -7.23 -3.98 2.39
C PHE A 176 -8.27 -4.29 3.48
N GLY A 177 -9.39 -4.87 3.07
CA GLY A 177 -10.38 -5.41 4.01
C GLY A 177 -11.81 -5.14 3.58
N LYS A 178 -12.76 -5.42 4.48
CA LYS A 178 -14.15 -5.01 4.33
C LYS A 178 -14.22 -3.48 4.31
N ASN A 179 -15.04 -2.90 3.42
CA ASN A 179 -15.21 -1.44 3.24
C ASN A 179 -13.94 -0.66 2.85
N SER A 180 -12.83 -1.35 2.58
CA SER A 180 -11.54 -0.69 2.29
C SER A 180 -11.56 0.15 1.01
N ARG A 181 -12.34 -0.28 0.00
CA ARG A 181 -12.55 0.48 -1.24
C ARG A 181 -13.23 1.82 -0.96
N ASP A 182 -14.27 1.85 -0.14
CA ASP A 182 -14.99 3.08 0.20
C ASP A 182 -14.11 4.03 1.01
N VAL A 183 -13.37 3.50 1.98
CA VAL A 183 -12.41 4.29 2.78
C VAL A 183 -11.30 4.87 1.90
N ALA A 184 -10.82 4.10 0.93
CA ALA A 184 -9.82 4.55 0.00
C ALA A 184 -10.36 5.57 -1.04
N LEU A 185 -11.64 5.47 -1.42
CA LEU A 185 -12.32 6.50 -2.22
C LEU A 185 -12.43 7.80 -1.43
N LYS A 186 -12.86 7.76 -0.16
CA LYS A 186 -12.92 8.92 0.73
C LYS A 186 -11.57 9.62 0.88
N LEU A 187 -10.48 8.86 1.03
CA LEU A 187 -9.12 9.42 1.06
C LEU A 187 -8.84 10.24 -0.21
N ARG A 188 -9.13 9.70 -1.39
CA ARG A 188 -8.88 10.35 -2.68
C ARG A 188 -9.77 11.57 -2.90
N GLU A 189 -11.05 11.46 -2.55
CA GLU A 189 -12.00 12.58 -2.61
C GLU A 189 -11.52 13.76 -1.75
N ASN A 190 -11.07 13.51 -0.52
CA ASN A 190 -10.54 14.57 0.34
C ASN A 190 -9.25 15.20 -0.21
N ILE A 191 -8.32 14.39 -0.74
CA ILE A 191 -7.12 14.88 -1.41
C ILE A 191 -7.48 15.79 -2.58
N ALA A 192 -8.42 15.36 -3.43
CA ALA A 192 -8.86 16.13 -4.59
C ALA A 192 -9.62 17.40 -4.21
N ASN A 193 -10.57 17.32 -3.28
CA ASN A 193 -11.39 18.46 -2.83
C ASN A 193 -10.55 19.56 -2.19
N GLN A 194 -9.46 19.21 -1.52
CA GLN A 194 -8.54 20.15 -0.89
C GLN A 194 -7.37 20.54 -1.81
N ASN A 195 -7.34 20.04 -3.05
CA ASN A 195 -6.27 20.27 -4.02
C ASN A 195 -4.86 19.99 -3.44
N LEU A 196 -4.73 18.92 -2.65
CA LEU A 196 -3.46 18.58 -2.01
C LEU A 196 -2.50 17.98 -3.03
N PRO A 197 -1.19 18.32 -2.99
CA PRO A 197 -0.19 17.80 -3.92
C PRO A 197 0.25 16.38 -3.53
N ILE A 198 -0.71 15.49 -3.26
CA ILE A 198 -0.46 14.11 -2.84
C ILE A 198 -0.67 13.17 -4.01
N ARG A 199 0.36 12.38 -4.32
CA ARG A 199 0.28 11.30 -5.30
C ARG A 199 -0.05 9.97 -4.62
N VAL A 200 -1.22 9.43 -4.94
CA VAL A 200 -1.65 8.10 -4.46
C VAL A 200 -1.30 7.02 -5.49
N PHE A 201 -0.47 6.05 -5.10
CA PHE A 201 -0.18 4.83 -5.85
C PHE A 201 -1.10 3.68 -5.46
N ASN A 202 -1.27 2.71 -6.36
CA ASN A 202 -2.15 1.54 -6.22
C ASN A 202 -3.64 1.92 -6.05
N GLN A 203 -4.13 2.71 -7.01
CA GLN A 203 -5.44 3.37 -6.89
C GLN A 203 -6.65 2.45 -6.79
N VAL A 204 -6.51 1.20 -7.24
CA VAL A 204 -7.56 0.18 -7.19
C VAL A 204 -7.10 -0.96 -6.30
N VAL A 205 -7.42 -0.85 -5.01
CA VAL A 205 -7.11 -1.90 -4.04
C VAL A 205 -8.15 -3.00 -4.16
N LYS A 206 -7.73 -4.15 -4.70
CA LYS A 206 -8.54 -5.35 -5.00
C LYS A 206 -9.52 -5.14 -6.15
N ILE A 207 -9.17 -5.72 -7.28
CA ILE A 207 -10.06 -5.95 -8.42
C ILE A 207 -10.73 -7.32 -8.19
N THR A 208 -12.04 -7.39 -8.32
CA THR A 208 -12.77 -8.66 -8.21
C THR A 208 -12.43 -9.59 -9.39
N LYS A 209 -12.76 -10.88 -9.27
CA LYS A 209 -12.55 -11.82 -10.39
C LYS A 209 -13.32 -11.39 -11.65
N LYS A 210 -14.57 -10.96 -11.48
CA LYS A 210 -15.42 -10.47 -12.56
C LYS A 210 -14.81 -9.23 -13.24
N GLU A 211 -14.50 -8.19 -12.46
CA GLU A 211 -13.84 -6.98 -12.99
C GLU A 211 -12.52 -7.33 -13.69
N THR A 212 -11.73 -8.25 -13.13
CA THR A 212 -10.47 -8.69 -13.75
C THR A 212 -10.71 -9.26 -15.15
N TYR A 213 -11.65 -10.21 -15.30
CA TYR A 213 -11.95 -10.79 -16.61
C TYR A 213 -12.50 -9.73 -17.58
N GLU A 214 -13.44 -8.89 -17.12
CA GLU A 214 -14.02 -7.79 -17.91
C GLU A 214 -12.96 -6.78 -18.37
N HIS A 215 -11.91 -6.55 -17.58
CA HIS A 215 -10.78 -5.71 -17.98
C HIS A 215 -9.85 -6.42 -18.96
N LEU A 216 -9.51 -7.70 -18.74
CA LEU A 216 -8.56 -8.42 -19.58
C LEU A 216 -9.09 -8.64 -21.01
N VAL A 217 -10.39 -8.93 -21.18
CA VAL A 217 -10.98 -9.15 -22.52
C VAL A 217 -11.04 -7.90 -23.40
N LYS A 218 -10.85 -6.71 -22.82
CA LYS A 218 -10.76 -5.45 -23.58
C LYS A 218 -9.45 -5.34 -24.38
N TYR A 219 -8.44 -6.13 -24.03
CA TYR A 219 -7.14 -6.09 -24.70
C TYR A 219 -7.05 -7.18 -25.78
N PRO A 220 -6.98 -6.82 -27.08
CA PRO A 220 -7.02 -7.80 -28.17
C PRO A 220 -5.96 -8.90 -28.07
N ARG A 221 -4.74 -8.54 -27.62
CA ARG A 221 -3.63 -9.49 -27.42
C ARG A 221 -3.86 -10.49 -26.28
N ILE A 222 -4.69 -10.14 -25.30
CA ILE A 222 -4.95 -10.97 -24.11
C ILE A 222 -6.27 -11.73 -24.25
N LYS A 223 -7.26 -11.15 -24.94
CA LYS A 223 -8.62 -11.67 -25.06
C LYS A 223 -8.69 -13.16 -25.41
N ASN A 224 -7.89 -13.60 -26.38
CA ASN A 224 -7.88 -15.01 -26.83
C ASN A 224 -7.21 -15.97 -25.84
N HIS A 225 -6.58 -15.46 -24.78
CA HIS A 225 -5.96 -16.23 -23.69
C HIS A 225 -6.78 -16.19 -22.39
N VAL A 226 -7.87 -15.42 -22.35
CA VAL A 226 -8.80 -15.41 -21.21
C VAL A 226 -9.79 -16.56 -21.42
N PRO A 227 -9.90 -17.53 -20.49
CA PRO A 227 -10.90 -18.59 -20.59
C PRO A 227 -12.30 -18.00 -20.67
N PHE A 228 -13.22 -18.72 -21.33
CA PHE A 228 -14.61 -18.27 -21.34
C PHE A 228 -15.13 -18.14 -19.89
N PHE A 229 -15.79 -17.01 -19.60
CA PHE A 229 -16.35 -16.75 -18.28
C PHE A 229 -17.74 -16.12 -18.38
N SER A 230 -18.54 -16.28 -17.33
CA SER A 230 -19.86 -15.68 -17.22
C SER A 230 -20.24 -15.48 -15.76
N PRO A 231 -21.09 -14.49 -15.41
CA PRO A 231 -21.78 -14.51 -14.14
C PRO A 231 -22.50 -15.84 -13.92
N TYR A 232 -22.54 -16.30 -12.66
CA TYR A 232 -23.22 -17.53 -12.29
C TYR A 232 -24.74 -17.40 -12.44
N SER A 233 -25.32 -18.36 -13.13
CA SER A 233 -26.73 -18.74 -13.02
C SER A 233 -26.82 -20.25 -13.25
N SER A 234 -27.86 -20.89 -12.72
CA SER A 234 -28.07 -22.33 -12.91
C SER A 234 -28.18 -22.69 -14.40
N GLU A 235 -28.88 -21.87 -15.18
CA GLU A 235 -29.04 -22.03 -16.63
C GLU A 235 -27.68 -21.93 -17.32
N LYS A 236 -26.86 -20.95 -16.94
CA LYS A 236 -25.55 -20.74 -17.57
C LYS A 236 -24.56 -21.85 -17.22
N LEU A 237 -24.59 -22.32 -15.97
CA LEU A 237 -23.81 -23.49 -15.55
C LEU A 237 -24.18 -24.70 -16.39
N ILE A 238 -25.48 -24.97 -16.56
CA ILE A 238 -25.99 -26.08 -17.38
C ILE A 238 -25.51 -25.93 -18.82
N GLN A 239 -25.68 -24.75 -19.44
CA GLN A 239 -25.20 -24.47 -20.79
C GLN A 239 -23.70 -24.74 -20.94
N MET A 240 -22.89 -24.30 -19.97
CA MET A 240 -21.46 -24.57 -20.00
C MET A 240 -21.18 -26.07 -19.87
N LEU A 241 -21.80 -26.79 -18.92
CA LEU A 241 -21.65 -28.24 -18.75
C LEU A 241 -22.17 -29.08 -19.94
N HIS A 242 -22.94 -28.49 -20.86
CA HIS A 242 -23.27 -29.10 -22.14
C HIS A 242 -22.13 -28.98 -23.17
N GLN A 243 -21.35 -27.91 -23.09
CA GLN A 243 -20.27 -27.57 -24.03
C GLN A 243 -18.90 -28.04 -23.56
N MET A 244 -18.69 -28.20 -22.25
CA MET A 244 -17.41 -28.54 -21.66
C MET A 244 -17.54 -29.55 -20.52
N ASP A 245 -16.50 -30.37 -20.32
CA ASP A 245 -16.50 -31.43 -19.31
C ASP A 245 -16.34 -30.92 -17.88
N SER A 246 -15.83 -29.69 -17.70
CA SER A 246 -15.75 -29.10 -16.37
C SER A 246 -15.79 -27.58 -16.34
N VAL A 247 -16.39 -27.05 -15.28
CA VAL A 247 -16.60 -25.62 -15.05
C VAL A 247 -16.12 -25.28 -13.64
N TYR A 248 -15.38 -24.20 -13.48
CA TYR A 248 -15.08 -23.63 -12.18
C TYR A 248 -16.16 -22.64 -11.77
N ILE A 249 -16.62 -22.73 -10.54
CA ILE A 249 -17.50 -21.74 -9.89
C ILE A 249 -16.64 -20.99 -8.88
N LYS A 250 -16.49 -19.68 -9.07
CA LYS A 250 -15.55 -18.86 -8.28
C LYS A 250 -16.29 -17.69 -7.61
N PRO A 251 -16.24 -17.54 -6.29
CA PRO A 251 -16.80 -16.36 -5.62
C PRO A 251 -16.08 -15.10 -6.08
N VAL A 252 -16.83 -14.04 -6.40
CA VAL A 252 -16.32 -12.80 -7.00
C VAL A 252 -15.37 -12.06 -6.05
N SER A 253 -15.72 -12.02 -4.75
CA SER A 253 -15.10 -11.19 -3.72
C SER A 253 -14.01 -11.90 -2.88
N LEU A 254 -13.93 -13.23 -2.93
CA LEU A 254 -12.94 -13.99 -2.16
C LEU A 254 -11.59 -14.12 -2.90
N TYR A 255 -10.54 -14.49 -2.16
CA TYR A 255 -9.16 -14.53 -2.63
C TYR A 255 -8.48 -15.85 -2.23
N LYS A 256 -7.24 -16.10 -2.72
CA LYS A 256 -6.45 -17.32 -2.42
C LYS A 256 -7.17 -18.66 -2.70
N GLY A 257 -8.09 -18.68 -3.65
CA GLY A 257 -8.84 -19.90 -4.01
C GLY A 257 -9.93 -20.31 -3.01
N GLN A 258 -10.19 -19.50 -1.97
CA GLN A 258 -11.26 -19.78 -1.02
C GLN A 258 -12.62 -19.82 -1.73
N GLY A 259 -13.39 -20.88 -1.43
CA GLY A 259 -14.72 -21.11 -1.99
C GLY A 259 -14.75 -21.42 -3.48
N VAL A 260 -13.62 -21.73 -4.12
CA VAL A 260 -13.60 -22.12 -5.54
C VAL A 260 -14.04 -23.58 -5.68
N LEU A 261 -15.11 -23.81 -6.42
CA LEU A 261 -15.60 -25.15 -6.76
C LEU A 261 -15.24 -25.51 -8.19
N ARG A 262 -15.12 -26.80 -8.48
CA ARG A 262 -15.08 -27.34 -9.84
C ARG A 262 -16.20 -28.35 -10.00
N VAL A 263 -17.08 -28.12 -10.96
CA VAL A 263 -18.10 -29.09 -11.36
C VAL A 263 -17.61 -29.82 -12.59
N LYS A 264 -17.51 -31.14 -12.52
CA LYS A 264 -17.14 -32.03 -13.62
C LYS A 264 -18.33 -32.87 -14.04
N LYS A 265 -18.47 -33.11 -15.34
CA LYS A 265 -19.38 -34.10 -15.91
C LYS A 265 -18.59 -35.37 -16.22
N LYS A 266 -19.01 -36.51 -15.67
CA LYS A 266 -18.34 -37.81 -15.89
C LYS A 266 -19.36 -38.94 -15.80
N ASP A 267 -19.36 -39.86 -16.76
CA ASP A 267 -20.19 -41.08 -16.77
C ASP A 267 -21.69 -40.79 -16.51
N LYS A 268 -22.24 -39.74 -17.14
CA LYS A 268 -23.61 -39.21 -16.96
C LYS A 268 -23.92 -38.67 -15.56
N LYS A 269 -22.92 -38.53 -14.69
CA LYS A 269 -23.02 -37.94 -13.35
C LYS A 269 -22.29 -36.60 -13.31
N PHE A 270 -22.52 -35.88 -12.22
CA PHE A 270 -21.79 -34.65 -11.90
C PHE A 270 -20.95 -34.85 -10.64
N ILE A 271 -19.76 -34.28 -10.62
CA ILE A 271 -18.85 -34.32 -9.48
C ILE A 271 -18.51 -32.89 -9.11
N ILE A 272 -18.84 -32.49 -7.89
CA ILE A 272 -18.44 -31.20 -7.31
C ILE A 272 -17.16 -31.44 -6.51
N GLU A 273 -16.08 -30.76 -6.89
CA GLU A 273 -14.82 -30.72 -6.14
C GLU A 273 -14.68 -29.35 -5.47
N PHE A 274 -14.36 -29.32 -4.17
CA PHE A 274 -14.20 -28.07 -3.42
C PHE A 274 -13.13 -28.24 -2.31
N PRO A 275 -12.55 -27.15 -1.80
CA PRO A 275 -11.51 -27.23 -0.77
C PRO A 275 -12.08 -27.77 0.54
N GLY A 276 -11.48 -28.84 1.08
CA GLY A 276 -11.65 -29.30 2.46
C GLY A 276 -10.46 -28.88 3.34
N GLU A 277 -10.43 -29.32 4.60
CA GLU A 277 -9.38 -28.91 5.56
C GLU A 277 -7.98 -29.44 5.19
N GLU A 278 -7.88 -30.71 4.80
CA GLU A 278 -6.60 -31.35 4.44
C GLU A 278 -6.44 -31.61 2.94
N SER A 279 -7.55 -31.85 2.24
CA SER A 279 -7.56 -32.14 0.80
C SER A 279 -8.88 -31.71 0.16
N ASN A 280 -8.94 -31.74 -1.17
CA ASN A 280 -10.18 -31.42 -1.88
C ASN A 280 -11.23 -32.51 -1.63
N GLU A 281 -12.40 -32.08 -1.17
CA GLU A 281 -13.57 -32.93 -1.01
C GLU A 281 -14.30 -33.12 -2.35
N ARG A 282 -15.10 -34.18 -2.43
CA ARG A 282 -15.88 -34.53 -3.63
C ARG A 282 -17.29 -34.94 -3.27
N LYS A 283 -18.27 -34.36 -3.96
CA LYS A 283 -19.67 -34.80 -3.93
C LYS A 283 -20.10 -35.28 -5.31
N VAL A 284 -20.78 -36.43 -5.35
CA VAL A 284 -21.26 -37.05 -6.59
C VAL A 284 -22.77 -36.89 -6.68
N CYS A 285 -23.24 -36.24 -7.74
CA CYS A 285 -24.64 -36.01 -8.04
C CYS A 285 -25.05 -36.87 -9.24
N GLN A 286 -26.19 -37.57 -9.15
CA GLN A 286 -26.61 -38.49 -10.22
C GLN A 286 -27.21 -37.76 -11.42
N ASP A 287 -27.72 -36.55 -11.21
CA ASP A 287 -28.47 -35.78 -12.19
C ASP A 287 -28.34 -34.27 -11.96
N LEU A 288 -28.89 -33.47 -12.87
CA LEU A 288 -28.91 -32.00 -12.74
C LEU A 288 -29.67 -31.52 -11.48
N PRO A 289 -30.87 -32.04 -11.14
CA PRO A 289 -31.56 -31.62 -9.93
C PRO A 289 -30.75 -31.84 -8.64
N SER A 290 -30.06 -32.98 -8.50
CA SER A 290 -29.17 -33.24 -7.35
C SER A 290 -27.94 -32.33 -7.36
N LEU A 291 -27.36 -32.02 -8.53
CA LEU A 291 -26.27 -31.04 -8.64
C LEU A 291 -26.69 -29.67 -8.12
N LEU A 292 -27.83 -29.16 -8.57
CA LEU A 292 -28.31 -27.83 -8.17
C LEU A 292 -28.62 -27.77 -6.67
N ARG A 293 -29.28 -28.79 -6.11
CA ARG A 293 -29.54 -28.86 -4.66
C ARG A 293 -28.25 -28.88 -3.83
N GLU A 294 -27.23 -29.61 -4.27
CA GLU A 294 -25.93 -29.62 -3.58
C GLU A 294 -25.22 -28.27 -3.69
N LEU A 295 -25.29 -27.62 -4.85
CA LEU A 295 -24.72 -26.28 -5.02
C LEU A 295 -25.43 -25.26 -4.13
N ASP A 296 -26.75 -25.30 -3.99
CA ASP A 296 -27.50 -24.39 -3.11
C ASP A 296 -27.09 -24.53 -1.63
N GLN A 297 -26.60 -25.70 -1.22
CA GLN A 297 -26.07 -25.93 0.12
C GLN A 297 -24.63 -25.44 0.31
N ILE A 298 -23.81 -25.49 -0.74
CA ILE A 298 -22.37 -25.17 -0.66
C ILE A 298 -22.12 -23.68 -0.96
N LEU A 299 -22.88 -23.10 -1.88
CA LEU A 299 -22.73 -21.70 -2.27
C LEU A 299 -23.24 -20.79 -1.14
N LEU A 300 -22.37 -19.86 -0.72
CA LEU A 300 -22.70 -18.85 0.27
C LEU A 300 -23.80 -17.91 -0.25
N PRO A 301 -24.93 -17.74 0.46
CA PRO A 301 -26.11 -16.99 -0.01
C PRO A 301 -25.84 -15.53 -0.40
N ASP A 302 -24.88 -14.87 0.24
CA ASP A 302 -24.57 -13.44 0.02
C ASP A 302 -23.37 -13.20 -0.91
N HIS A 303 -22.98 -14.22 -1.69
CA HIS A 303 -21.84 -14.12 -2.59
C HIS A 303 -22.27 -14.20 -4.05
N GLU A 304 -21.76 -13.27 -4.86
CA GLU A 304 -21.78 -13.42 -6.31
C GLU A 304 -20.71 -14.41 -6.75
N TYR A 305 -20.99 -15.16 -7.82
CA TYR A 305 -20.08 -16.13 -8.40
C TYR A 305 -19.87 -15.87 -9.90
N VAL A 306 -18.69 -16.26 -10.37
CA VAL A 306 -18.33 -16.32 -11.79
C VAL A 306 -18.06 -17.76 -12.16
N LEU A 307 -18.69 -18.19 -13.26
CA LEU A 307 -18.36 -19.40 -13.99
C LEU A 307 -17.13 -19.15 -14.85
N GLN A 308 -16.19 -20.08 -14.84
CA GLN A 308 -15.04 -20.06 -15.72
C GLN A 308 -14.84 -21.44 -16.35
N GLU A 309 -14.60 -21.47 -17.66
CA GLU A 309 -14.08 -22.63 -18.36
C GLU A 309 -12.84 -23.19 -17.65
N SER A 310 -12.78 -24.51 -17.55
CA SER A 310 -11.60 -25.17 -17.02
C SER A 310 -10.44 -25.12 -17.99
N ILE A 311 -9.27 -24.77 -17.48
CA ILE A 311 -8.03 -24.76 -18.26
C ILE A 311 -7.31 -26.08 -18.01
N GLN A 312 -6.76 -26.69 -19.06
CA GLN A 312 -5.83 -27.79 -18.90
C GLN A 312 -4.54 -27.24 -18.30
N LEU A 313 -4.20 -27.68 -17.08
CA LEU A 313 -2.97 -27.27 -16.44
C LEU A 313 -1.78 -27.87 -17.18
N ALA A 314 -0.72 -27.08 -17.35
CA ALA A 314 0.54 -27.60 -17.82
C ALA A 314 1.06 -28.64 -16.81
N SER A 315 1.46 -29.81 -17.30
CA SER A 315 2.19 -30.78 -16.50
C SER A 315 3.68 -30.45 -16.52
N PHE A 316 4.35 -30.64 -15.38
CA PHE A 316 5.80 -30.57 -15.30
C PHE A 316 6.34 -32.01 -15.36
N LEU A 317 7.08 -32.33 -16.43
CA LEU A 317 7.64 -33.66 -16.77
C LEU A 317 6.61 -34.74 -17.18
N GLY A 318 5.36 -34.38 -17.46
CA GLY A 318 4.31 -35.34 -17.79
C GLY A 318 3.58 -35.83 -16.55
#